data_AF-A0A9D5V1K5-F1
#
_entry.id   AF-A0A9D5V1K5-F1
#
_cell.length_a   1.000
_cell.length_b   1.000
_cell.length_c   1.000
_cell.angle_alpha   90.00
_cell.angle_beta   90.00
_cell.angle_gamma   90.00
#
_symmetry.space_group_name_H-M   'P 1'
#
loop_
_entity.id
_entity.type
_entity.pdbx_description
1 polymer ?
#
loop_
_entity_poly.entity_id
_entity_poly.type
_entity_poly.pdbx_seq_one_letter_code
_entity_poly.pdbx_strand_id
1 'polypeptide(L)'
;MAITQPELVFYKPTAINNTGSNGGRMYTQAIALAAMNNVWPNVSQAERAAGLVTWRKVFFKVDNASNLSLIGPKIWVSKPTPGDDRVLIFPGTQTDTQATKIETRFYGCGFLDANVSAGAGSVDVNVEDPGDVIFQPGDLVCISNKTSVNDPSGTVQFVTVDTVSWNGNKATLTFAIGEELLDGYTTAQGTTVASVHTPADIATSWEAWGGSTVAGTWNGTSPATPPTTIVPVLDNIGTIYQTWTLTFTDATNFTCTGDTVGGVAGGTIGSTFAPNNPAFSRPYFTLPITGWGGTWAATEVLTFRTIPAAVPMWWKRIVPAGAASTAADEVVVSFSGASA
;
A
#
# COMPACT_ATOMS: atom_id res chain seq x y z
N MET A 1 -9.73 16.41 13.26
CA MET A 1 -10.18 15.01 13.37
C MET A 1 -8.95 14.14 13.16
N ALA A 2 -8.88 12.93 13.72
CA ALA A 2 -7.75 12.02 13.50
C ALA A 2 -8.22 10.80 12.70
N ILE A 3 -7.33 10.23 11.90
CA ILE A 3 -7.52 8.91 11.28
C ILE A 3 -7.48 7.88 12.40
N THR A 4 -8.48 7.01 12.42
CA THR A 4 -8.66 5.95 13.41
C THR A 4 -8.33 4.58 12.81
N GLN A 5 -8.02 3.60 13.65
CA GLN A 5 -7.63 2.26 13.21
C GLN A 5 -8.63 1.59 12.24
N PRO A 6 -9.97 1.70 12.41
CA PRO A 6 -10.93 1.11 11.46
C PRO A 6 -10.86 1.71 10.05
N GLU A 7 -10.26 2.89 9.90
CA GLU A 7 -10.10 3.57 8.61
C GLU A 7 -8.78 3.17 7.91
N LEU A 8 -7.94 2.34 8.54
CA LEU A 8 -6.76 1.74 7.92
C LEU A 8 -7.13 0.33 7.46
N VAL A 9 -7.41 0.17 6.16
CA VAL A 9 -8.06 -1.02 5.62
C VAL A 9 -7.18 -1.69 4.57
N PHE A 10 -7.09 -3.02 4.64
CA PHE A 10 -6.47 -3.82 3.59
C PHE A 10 -7.51 -4.19 2.54
N TYR A 11 -7.23 -3.94 1.26
CA TYR A 11 -8.11 -4.28 0.15
C TYR A 11 -7.51 -5.36 -0.74
N LYS A 12 -8.40 -6.20 -1.28
CA LYS A 12 -8.04 -7.22 -2.27
C LYS A 12 -7.66 -6.57 -3.60
N PRO A 13 -6.79 -7.22 -4.38
CA PRO A 13 -6.59 -6.88 -5.77
C PRO A 13 -7.72 -7.48 -6.63
N THR A 14 -7.71 -7.21 -7.93
CA THR A 14 -8.70 -7.71 -8.90
C THR A 14 -8.71 -9.24 -8.93
N ALA A 15 -7.54 -9.89 -8.82
CA ALA A 15 -7.43 -11.34 -8.80
C ALA A 15 -6.52 -11.83 -7.67
N ILE A 16 -6.99 -12.83 -6.92
CA ILE A 16 -6.18 -13.59 -5.96
C ILE A 16 -6.12 -15.04 -6.44
N ASN A 17 -4.97 -15.45 -6.97
CA ASN A 17 -4.74 -16.83 -7.43
C ASN A 17 -3.23 -17.13 -7.49
N ASN A 18 -2.85 -18.31 -8.01
CA ASN A 18 -1.44 -18.74 -8.13
C ASN A 18 -0.94 -18.71 -9.59
N THR A 19 -1.55 -17.88 -10.44
CA THR A 19 -1.18 -17.74 -11.87
C THR A 19 -0.56 -16.38 -12.13
N GLY A 20 -0.09 -16.14 -13.36
CA GLY A 20 0.43 -14.84 -13.77
C GLY A 20 -0.57 -13.69 -13.63
N SER A 21 -1.88 -13.97 -13.59
CA SER A 21 -2.94 -12.95 -13.50
C SER A 21 -3.20 -12.44 -12.08
N ASN A 22 -2.64 -13.08 -11.05
CA ASN A 22 -2.75 -12.66 -9.67
C ASN A 22 -2.33 -11.19 -9.52
N GLY A 23 -2.97 -10.41 -8.64
CA GLY A 23 -2.77 -8.97 -8.53
C GLY A 23 -3.73 -8.16 -9.40
N GLY A 24 -3.22 -7.10 -10.04
CA GLY A 24 -4.03 -6.11 -10.75
C GLY A 24 -4.44 -4.92 -9.88
N ARG A 25 -5.47 -4.19 -10.31
CA ARG A 25 -6.00 -3.01 -9.60
C ARG A 25 -6.67 -3.39 -8.28
N MET A 26 -6.76 -2.43 -7.36
CA MET A 26 -7.52 -2.58 -6.13
C MET A 26 -8.98 -2.88 -6.43
N TYR A 27 -9.54 -3.89 -5.76
CA TYR A 27 -10.94 -4.26 -5.81
C TYR A 27 -11.70 -3.65 -4.64
N THR A 28 -13.03 -3.67 -4.67
CA THR A 28 -13.89 -3.03 -3.66
C THR A 28 -14.06 -3.87 -2.39
N GLN A 29 -13.54 -5.11 -2.36
CA GLN A 29 -13.65 -5.98 -1.21
C GLN A 29 -12.48 -5.76 -0.24
N ALA A 30 -12.81 -5.33 0.98
CA ALA A 30 -11.88 -5.30 2.10
C ALA A 30 -11.49 -6.73 2.53
N ILE A 31 -10.25 -6.89 2.97
CA ILE A 31 -9.72 -8.10 3.58
C ILE A 31 -10.10 -8.09 5.05
N ALA A 32 -11.04 -8.94 5.44
CA ALA A 32 -11.29 -9.25 6.84
C ALA A 32 -10.00 -9.74 7.54
N LEU A 33 -9.64 -9.08 8.64
CA LEU A 33 -8.51 -9.45 9.48
C LEU A 33 -8.81 -10.75 10.23
N ALA A 34 -7.76 -11.52 10.54
CA ALA A 34 -7.83 -12.80 11.27
C ALA A 34 -8.76 -13.85 10.63
N ALA A 35 -9.09 -13.72 9.35
CA ALA A 35 -9.89 -14.69 8.61
C ALA A 35 -8.99 -15.68 7.88
N MET A 36 -9.16 -16.98 8.16
CA MET A 36 -8.45 -18.05 7.45
C MET A 36 -8.77 -18.02 5.95
N ASN A 37 -7.77 -18.34 5.12
CA ASN A 37 -7.92 -18.48 3.68
C ASN A 37 -8.42 -17.23 2.93
N ASN A 38 -8.38 -16.07 3.55
CA ASN A 38 -8.87 -14.83 2.93
C ASN A 38 -7.88 -14.27 1.89
N VAL A 39 -6.58 -14.39 2.18
CA VAL A 39 -5.47 -13.96 1.31
C VAL A 39 -4.61 -15.17 0.93
N TRP A 40 -4.21 -15.97 1.92
CA TRP A 40 -3.34 -17.14 1.72
C TRP A 40 -4.12 -18.44 1.74
N PRO A 41 -4.06 -19.28 0.69
CA PRO A 41 -4.69 -20.60 0.71
C PRO A 41 -3.92 -21.55 1.63
N ASN A 42 -4.59 -22.62 2.04
CA ASN A 42 -3.94 -23.75 2.71
C ASN A 42 -2.84 -24.33 1.81
N VAL A 43 -1.73 -24.74 2.43
CA VAL A 43 -0.66 -25.49 1.78
C VAL A 43 -0.91 -26.98 1.99
N SER A 44 -0.94 -27.76 0.91
CA SER A 44 -1.11 -29.21 0.97
C SER A 44 0.15 -29.91 1.47
N GLN A 45 0.03 -31.19 1.87
CA GLN A 45 1.19 -31.99 2.27
C GLN A 45 2.19 -32.16 1.12
N ALA A 46 1.71 -32.34 -0.12
CA ALA A 46 2.57 -32.46 -1.29
C ALA A 46 3.34 -31.16 -1.58
N GLU A 47 2.68 -30.00 -1.44
CA GLU A 47 3.34 -28.70 -1.59
C GLU A 47 4.39 -28.45 -0.50
N ARG A 48 4.12 -28.84 0.76
CA ARG A 48 5.15 -28.76 1.82
C ARG A 48 6.34 -29.66 1.54
N ALA A 49 6.09 -30.89 1.06
CA ALA A 49 7.17 -31.81 0.73
C ALA A 49 8.07 -31.29 -0.41
N ALA A 50 7.48 -30.61 -1.42
CA ALA A 50 8.21 -30.05 -2.55
C ALA A 50 8.80 -28.65 -2.27
N GLY A 51 8.23 -27.91 -1.33
CA GLY A 51 8.42 -26.47 -1.19
C GLY A 51 7.49 -25.68 -2.12
N LEU A 52 7.13 -24.48 -1.73
CA LEU A 52 6.16 -23.63 -2.43
C LEU A 52 6.51 -22.15 -2.30
N VAL A 53 6.49 -21.43 -3.41
CA VAL A 53 6.52 -19.95 -3.40
C VAL A 53 5.20 -19.43 -3.93
N THR A 54 4.52 -18.61 -3.13
CA THR A 54 3.26 -17.97 -3.52
C THR A 54 3.33 -16.46 -3.31
N TRP A 55 2.53 -15.74 -4.09
CA TRP A 55 2.54 -14.28 -4.11
C TRP A 55 1.14 -13.75 -3.85
N ARG A 56 1.01 -12.67 -3.09
CA ARG A 56 -0.27 -11.99 -2.89
C ARG A 56 -0.08 -10.50 -2.98
N LYS A 57 -0.91 -9.83 -3.78
CA LYS A 57 -0.96 -8.38 -3.80
C LYS A 57 -2.02 -7.93 -2.80
N VAL A 58 -1.72 -6.90 -2.03
CA VAL A 58 -2.62 -6.29 -1.05
C VAL A 58 -2.49 -4.77 -1.15
N PHE A 59 -3.60 -4.06 -0.96
CA PHE A 59 -3.61 -2.59 -0.95
C PHE A 59 -3.83 -2.08 0.48
N PHE A 60 -2.96 -1.21 0.95
CA PHE A 60 -3.05 -0.54 2.24
C PHE A 60 -3.72 0.82 2.02
N LYS A 61 -5.00 0.94 2.38
CA LYS A 61 -5.84 2.11 2.08
C LYS A 61 -6.22 2.89 3.33
N VAL A 62 -6.35 4.21 3.15
CA VAL A 62 -6.92 5.13 4.14
C VAL A 62 -8.37 5.43 3.75
N ASP A 63 -9.33 4.82 4.44
CA ASP A 63 -10.78 5.00 4.27
C ASP A 63 -11.31 6.12 5.18
N ASN A 64 -10.62 7.27 5.21
CA ASN A 64 -11.01 8.36 6.10
C ASN A 64 -12.10 9.24 5.47
N ALA A 65 -13.26 9.33 6.14
CA ALA A 65 -14.42 10.06 5.64
C ALA A 65 -14.21 11.59 5.56
N SER A 66 -13.24 12.12 6.31
CA SER A 66 -12.82 13.53 6.30
C SER A 66 -11.70 13.82 5.29
N ASN A 67 -11.30 12.85 4.47
CA ASN A 67 -10.26 12.96 3.46
C ASN A 67 -8.89 13.42 4.00
N LEU A 68 -8.58 13.06 5.26
CA LEU A 68 -7.26 13.30 5.86
C LEU A 68 -6.18 12.46 5.18
N SER A 69 -4.97 12.99 5.08
CA SER A 69 -3.83 12.26 4.53
C SER A 69 -3.09 11.51 5.63
N LEU A 70 -2.57 10.32 5.33
CA LEU A 70 -1.69 9.62 6.26
C LEU A 70 -0.23 9.99 5.96
N ILE A 71 0.38 10.73 6.87
CA ILE A 71 1.73 11.28 6.76
C ILE A 71 2.77 10.33 7.36
N GLY A 72 3.92 10.22 6.70
CA GLY A 72 5.05 9.39 7.14
C GLY A 72 4.65 7.92 7.38
N PRO A 73 3.94 7.29 6.43
CA PRO A 73 3.45 5.93 6.58
C PRO A 73 4.60 4.94 6.74
N LYS A 74 4.35 3.87 7.50
CA LYS A 74 5.29 2.78 7.77
C LYS A 74 4.58 1.46 7.57
N ILE A 75 5.16 0.56 6.79
CA ILE A 75 4.64 -0.80 6.54
C ILE A 75 5.76 -1.80 6.80
N TRP A 76 5.52 -2.81 7.63
CA TRP A 76 6.51 -3.84 7.94
C TRP A 76 5.87 -5.17 8.34
N VAL A 77 6.59 -6.27 8.15
CA VAL A 77 6.20 -7.59 8.66
C VAL A 77 6.53 -7.61 10.15
N SER A 78 5.51 -7.73 11.01
CA SER A 78 5.66 -7.46 12.43
C SER A 78 6.35 -8.60 13.18
N LYS A 79 6.22 -9.83 12.70
CA LYS A 79 6.86 -11.01 13.28
C LYS A 79 7.04 -12.12 12.24
N PRO A 80 8.07 -12.97 12.38
CA PRO A 80 8.17 -14.20 11.61
C PRO A 80 6.91 -15.07 11.79
N THR A 81 6.60 -15.91 10.81
CA THR A 81 5.44 -16.79 10.94
C THR A 81 5.69 -17.83 12.05
N PRO A 82 4.64 -18.40 12.68
CA PRO A 82 4.80 -19.51 13.61
C PRO A 82 5.26 -20.82 12.94
N GLY A 83 5.10 -20.94 11.62
CA GLY A 83 5.55 -22.11 10.84
C GLY A 83 6.99 -22.00 10.38
N ASP A 84 7.40 -22.96 9.55
CA ASP A 84 8.71 -22.94 8.89
C ASP A 84 8.72 -22.06 7.62
N ASP A 85 7.58 -21.45 7.28
CA ASP A 85 7.49 -20.56 6.15
C ASP A 85 7.73 -19.11 6.54
N ARG A 86 8.09 -18.30 5.55
CA ARG A 86 8.38 -16.89 5.77
C ARG A 86 7.68 -16.01 4.77
N VAL A 87 7.39 -14.79 5.20
CA VAL A 87 6.77 -13.78 4.34
C VAL A 87 7.63 -12.54 4.24
N LEU A 88 7.90 -12.16 2.99
CA LEU A 88 8.55 -10.91 2.63
C LEU A 88 7.53 -10.00 1.96
N ILE A 89 7.74 -8.68 2.06
CA ILE A 89 6.94 -7.69 1.35
C ILE A 89 7.82 -6.79 0.47
N PHE A 90 7.26 -6.26 -0.61
CA PHE A 90 7.92 -5.24 -1.44
C PHE A 90 6.85 -4.37 -2.13
N PRO A 91 7.18 -3.13 -2.52
CA PRO A 91 6.21 -2.24 -3.16
C PRO A 91 5.82 -2.74 -4.56
N GLY A 92 4.53 -2.68 -4.87
CA GLY A 92 3.98 -2.93 -6.20
C GLY A 92 3.57 -1.64 -6.91
N THR A 93 2.87 -1.77 -8.04
CA THR A 93 2.22 -0.63 -8.70
C THR A 93 0.71 -0.72 -8.59
N GLN A 94 -0.03 0.31 -9.00
CA GLN A 94 -1.49 0.26 -8.94
C GLN A 94 -2.09 -0.81 -9.86
N THR A 95 -1.35 -1.31 -10.85
CA THR A 95 -1.90 -2.18 -11.92
C THR A 95 -1.15 -3.49 -12.13
N ASP A 96 0.07 -3.64 -11.61
CA ASP A 96 0.87 -4.83 -11.86
C ASP A 96 0.20 -6.13 -11.38
N THR A 97 0.48 -7.19 -12.14
CA THR A 97 0.09 -8.57 -11.87
C THR A 97 1.32 -9.40 -11.57
N GLN A 98 1.16 -10.65 -11.16
CA GLN A 98 2.29 -11.52 -10.84
C GLN A 98 3.23 -11.73 -12.04
N ALA A 99 2.69 -11.66 -13.26
CA ALA A 99 3.46 -11.74 -14.50
C ALA A 99 4.27 -10.46 -14.81
N THR A 100 3.82 -9.31 -14.31
CA THR A 100 4.43 -7.99 -14.63
C THR A 100 5.07 -7.31 -13.43
N LYS A 101 4.97 -7.92 -12.23
CA LYS A 101 5.58 -7.37 -11.01
C LYS A 101 7.09 -7.30 -11.18
N ILE A 102 7.68 -6.24 -10.64
CA ILE A 102 9.12 -6.09 -10.56
C ILE A 102 9.47 -6.28 -9.09
N GLU A 103 10.14 -7.39 -8.80
CA GLU A 103 10.69 -7.64 -7.47
C GLU A 103 11.82 -6.62 -7.24
N THR A 104 11.51 -5.57 -6.49
CA THR A 104 12.45 -4.50 -6.20
C THR A 104 13.26 -4.88 -4.96
N ARG A 105 12.82 -4.43 -3.80
CA ARG A 105 13.49 -4.61 -2.53
C ARG A 105 12.57 -5.32 -1.57
N PHE A 106 13.03 -6.44 -1.01
CA PHE A 106 12.31 -7.15 0.03
C PHE A 106 12.50 -6.51 1.40
N TYR A 107 11.41 -6.53 2.15
CA TYR A 107 11.34 -6.18 3.55
C TYR A 107 10.78 -7.38 4.31
N GLY A 108 11.30 -7.64 5.49
CA GLY A 108 10.88 -8.75 6.34
C GLY A 108 11.25 -8.49 7.79
N CYS A 109 11.37 -9.56 8.55
CA CYS A 109 11.73 -9.48 9.96
C CYS A 109 12.54 -10.69 10.44
N GLY A 110 13.04 -10.57 11.65
CA GLY A 110 13.72 -11.63 12.39
C GLY A 110 13.57 -11.39 13.89
N PHE A 111 14.29 -12.18 14.67
CA PHE A 111 14.35 -12.04 16.12
C PHE A 111 15.69 -11.47 16.55
N LEU A 112 15.69 -10.72 17.65
CA LEU A 112 16.92 -10.31 18.28
C LEU A 112 17.74 -11.55 18.70
N ASP A 113 19.05 -11.54 18.46
CA ASP A 113 19.92 -12.68 18.74
C ASP A 113 20.21 -12.86 20.24
N ALA A 114 20.42 -11.75 20.94
CA ALA A 114 20.73 -11.73 22.36
C ALA A 114 20.10 -10.50 23.03
N ASN A 115 19.92 -10.58 24.35
CA ASN A 115 19.39 -9.46 25.13
C ASN A 115 20.28 -8.23 24.95
N VAL A 116 19.66 -7.05 24.87
CA VAL A 116 20.34 -5.78 24.65
C VAL A 116 19.83 -4.74 25.63
N SER A 117 20.73 -3.87 26.09
CA SER A 117 20.40 -2.78 27.01
C SER A 117 20.03 -1.50 26.25
N ALA A 118 19.34 -0.59 26.92
CA ALA A 118 19.20 0.79 26.45
C ALA A 118 20.60 1.43 26.24
N GLY A 119 20.69 2.35 25.28
CA GLY A 119 21.93 2.99 24.84
C GLY A 119 22.74 2.17 23.83
N ALA A 120 22.26 1.00 23.41
CA ALA A 120 22.95 0.21 22.39
C ALA A 120 22.82 0.88 21.00
N GLY A 121 23.97 1.13 20.36
CA GLY A 121 24.06 1.65 18.98
C GLY A 121 24.07 0.57 17.90
N SER A 122 23.88 -0.70 18.27
CA SER A 122 23.79 -1.81 17.32
C SER A 122 23.04 -3.00 17.90
N VAL A 123 22.47 -3.82 17.03
CA VAL A 123 21.82 -5.09 17.39
C VAL A 123 22.17 -6.19 16.40
N ASP A 124 22.21 -7.42 16.90
CA ASP A 124 22.30 -8.62 16.07
C ASP A 124 20.90 -9.24 15.92
N VAL A 125 20.54 -9.56 14.68
CA VAL A 125 19.23 -10.09 14.31
C VAL A 125 19.39 -11.43 13.62
N ASN A 126 18.73 -12.46 14.14
CA ASN A 126 18.59 -13.75 13.49
C ASN A 126 17.42 -13.70 12.50
N VAL A 127 17.72 -13.91 11.22
CA VAL A 127 16.73 -13.98 10.14
C VAL A 127 16.55 -15.43 9.67
N GLU A 128 15.44 -15.70 8.99
CA GLU A 128 15.15 -17.04 8.48
C GLU A 128 16.04 -17.42 7.30
N ASP A 129 16.38 -16.47 6.42
CA ASP A 129 17.25 -16.66 5.26
C ASP A 129 18.03 -15.38 4.91
N PRO A 130 19.37 -15.38 4.95
CA PRO A 130 20.17 -14.19 4.62
C PRO A 130 20.11 -13.85 3.12
N GLY A 131 19.72 -14.79 2.26
CA GLY A 131 19.55 -14.57 0.83
C GLY A 131 18.39 -13.64 0.48
N ASP A 132 17.48 -13.38 1.41
CA ASP A 132 16.38 -12.43 1.23
C ASP A 132 16.85 -10.97 1.36
N VAL A 133 17.99 -10.73 2.01
CA VAL A 133 18.64 -9.41 2.20
C VAL A 133 17.64 -8.33 2.68
N ILE A 134 16.87 -8.67 3.72
CA ILE A 134 15.77 -7.83 4.23
C ILE A 134 16.24 -6.53 4.89
N PHE A 135 17.47 -6.50 5.41
CA PHE A 135 18.10 -5.31 6.00
C PHE A 135 19.19 -4.76 5.08
N GLN A 136 19.21 -3.44 4.89
CA GLN A 136 20.25 -2.72 4.14
C GLN A 136 20.57 -1.38 4.82
N PRO A 137 21.77 -0.80 4.55
CA PRO A 137 22.09 0.57 4.92
C PRO A 137 21.00 1.58 4.54
N GLY A 138 20.70 2.50 5.45
CA GLY A 138 19.68 3.54 5.28
C GLY A 138 18.26 3.13 5.66
N ASP A 139 18.04 1.87 6.07
CA ASP A 139 16.72 1.42 6.48
C ASP A 139 16.26 2.07 7.77
N LEU A 140 14.98 2.41 7.81
CA LEU A 140 14.25 2.46 9.06
C LEU A 140 13.95 1.02 9.50
N VAL A 141 14.31 0.65 10.73
CA VAL A 141 13.96 -0.64 11.32
C VAL A 141 13.09 -0.45 12.55
N CYS A 142 12.13 -1.34 12.72
CA CYS A 142 11.24 -1.42 13.87
C CYS A 142 11.76 -2.50 14.83
N ILE A 143 12.00 -2.14 16.08
CA ILE A 143 12.29 -3.08 17.17
C ILE A 143 11.10 -3.09 18.10
N SER A 144 10.57 -4.28 18.43
CA SER A 144 9.43 -4.40 19.33
C SER A 144 9.44 -5.68 20.14
N ASN A 145 9.04 -5.59 21.41
CA ASN A 145 8.73 -6.73 22.28
C ASN A 145 7.22 -6.85 22.59
N LYS A 146 6.37 -6.19 21.79
CA LYS A 146 4.92 -6.32 21.95
C LYS A 146 4.46 -7.72 21.55
N THR A 147 3.56 -8.31 22.34
CA THR A 147 3.03 -9.65 22.06
C THR A 147 2.07 -9.66 20.86
N SER A 148 1.42 -8.52 20.60
CA SER A 148 0.62 -8.27 19.41
C SER A 148 0.75 -6.81 18.99
N VAL A 149 0.41 -6.50 17.74
CA VAL A 149 0.58 -5.15 17.17
C VAL A 149 -0.19 -4.06 17.93
N ASN A 150 -1.31 -4.43 18.58
CA ASN A 150 -2.15 -3.51 19.36
C ASN A 150 -1.99 -3.68 20.88
N ASP A 151 -1.01 -4.46 21.33
CA ASP A 151 -0.74 -4.61 22.76
C ASP A 151 -0.37 -3.23 23.35
N PRO A 152 -1.09 -2.74 24.36
CA PRO A 152 -0.71 -1.49 25.03
C PRO A 152 0.56 -1.66 25.87
N SER A 153 0.93 -2.89 26.22
CA SER A 153 2.17 -3.23 26.92
C SER A 153 3.29 -3.52 25.93
N GLY A 154 4.53 -3.34 26.39
CA GLY A 154 5.72 -3.48 25.54
C GLY A 154 6.03 -2.21 24.75
N THR A 155 7.20 -2.22 24.13
CA THR A 155 7.81 -1.09 23.46
C THR A 155 7.87 -1.34 21.95
N VAL A 156 7.78 -0.25 21.20
CA VAL A 156 8.04 -0.19 19.76
C VAL A 156 8.95 1.01 19.56
N GLN A 157 10.10 0.78 18.94
CA GLN A 157 11.02 1.83 18.58
C GLN A 157 11.36 1.72 17.09
N PHE A 158 11.52 2.88 16.44
CA PHE A 158 12.06 2.97 15.09
C PHE A 158 13.44 3.63 15.16
N VAL A 159 14.43 3.02 14.50
CA VAL A 159 15.80 3.55 14.40
C VAL A 159 16.29 3.43 12.96
N THR A 160 17.19 4.32 12.55
CA THR A 160 17.82 4.26 11.23
C THR A 160 19.11 3.47 11.27
N VAL A 161 19.32 2.57 10.31
CA VAL A 161 20.52 1.74 10.17
C VAL A 161 21.54 2.43 9.27
N ASP A 162 22.80 2.48 9.70
CA ASP A 162 23.91 3.00 8.89
C ASP A 162 24.61 1.88 8.11
N THR A 163 24.94 0.78 8.79
CA THR A 163 25.59 -0.37 8.14
C THR A 163 24.95 -1.69 8.54
N VAL A 164 25.03 -2.64 7.61
CA VAL A 164 24.59 -4.02 7.81
C VAL A 164 25.75 -4.95 7.46
N SER A 165 26.09 -5.86 8.37
CA SER A 165 27.02 -6.94 8.10
C SER A 165 26.38 -8.30 8.35
N TRP A 166 26.71 -9.28 7.52
CA TRP A 166 26.06 -10.59 7.53
C TRP A 166 27.06 -11.68 7.91
N ASN A 167 26.66 -12.56 8.83
CA ASN A 167 27.38 -13.79 9.17
C ASN A 167 26.39 -14.96 9.22
N GLY A 168 26.30 -15.71 8.12
CA GLY A 168 25.22 -16.68 7.94
C GLY A 168 23.86 -16.00 8.08
N ASN A 169 22.99 -16.54 8.94
CA ASN A 169 21.64 -16.04 9.17
C ASN A 169 21.59 -14.86 10.17
N LYS A 170 22.73 -14.34 10.60
CA LYS A 170 22.81 -13.21 11.53
C LYS A 170 23.15 -11.93 10.78
N ALA A 171 22.29 -10.92 10.92
CA ALA A 171 22.54 -9.55 10.49
C ALA A 171 22.94 -8.69 11.71
N THR A 172 24.13 -8.13 11.69
CA THR A 172 24.52 -7.06 12.62
C THR A 172 24.12 -5.73 12.01
N LEU A 173 23.21 -5.03 12.68
CA LEU A 173 22.71 -3.71 12.30
C LEU A 173 23.41 -2.66 13.18
N THR A 174 24.24 -1.82 12.59
CA THR A 174 24.80 -0.65 13.29
C THR A 174 23.93 0.55 12.99
N PHE A 175 23.48 1.25 14.02
CA PHE A 175 22.59 2.39 13.88
C PHE A 175 23.34 3.64 13.44
N ALA A 176 22.59 4.57 12.84
CA ALA A 176 23.10 5.88 12.46
C ALA A 176 23.60 6.67 13.66
N ILE A 177 24.53 7.61 13.40
CA ILE A 177 25.09 8.46 14.47
C ILE A 177 23.96 9.20 15.19
N GLY A 178 23.90 9.05 16.51
CA GLY A 178 22.88 9.65 17.36
C GLY A 178 21.62 8.79 17.57
N GLU A 179 21.52 7.65 16.89
CA GLU A 179 20.48 6.65 17.14
C GLU A 179 20.99 5.59 18.12
N GLU A 180 20.20 5.31 19.15
CA GLU A 180 20.45 4.26 20.13
C GLU A 180 19.12 3.66 20.60
N LEU A 181 19.15 2.45 21.16
CA LEU A 181 17.95 1.90 21.78
C LEU A 181 17.55 2.73 23.00
N LEU A 182 16.30 3.19 23.04
CA LEU A 182 15.76 3.92 24.19
C LEU A 182 15.46 2.99 25.36
N ASP A 183 15.09 1.74 25.05
CA ASP A 183 14.71 0.71 26.01
C ASP A 183 15.65 -0.51 25.91
N GLY A 184 15.76 -1.24 27.03
CA GLY A 184 16.39 -2.56 27.03
C GLY A 184 15.40 -3.66 26.61
N TYR A 185 15.88 -4.61 25.81
CA TYR A 185 15.12 -5.78 25.38
C TYR A 185 15.73 -7.02 26.03
N THR A 186 15.07 -7.52 27.07
CA THR A 186 15.58 -8.59 27.95
C THR A 186 15.05 -9.99 27.60
N THR A 187 14.28 -10.10 26.53
CA THR A 187 13.79 -11.37 25.97
C THR A 187 14.05 -11.37 24.47
N ALA A 188 15.26 -11.76 24.06
CA ALA A 188 15.72 -11.67 22.68
C ALA A 188 14.75 -12.35 21.67
N GLN A 189 14.37 -13.61 21.90
CA GLN A 189 13.41 -14.32 21.03
C GLN A 189 11.94 -13.88 21.22
N GLY A 190 11.66 -12.99 22.17
CA GLY A 190 10.38 -12.28 22.27
C GLY A 190 10.42 -10.89 21.63
N THR A 191 11.57 -10.49 21.08
CA THR A 191 11.78 -9.18 20.46
C THR A 191 11.97 -9.35 18.96
N THR A 192 11.08 -8.77 18.19
CA THR A 192 11.14 -8.76 16.73
C THR A 192 11.89 -7.53 16.23
N VAL A 193 12.70 -7.72 15.19
CA VAL A 193 13.33 -6.63 14.44
C VAL A 193 12.90 -6.73 12.99
N ALA A 194 12.37 -5.66 12.43
CA ALA A 194 11.78 -5.64 11.08
C ALA A 194 12.26 -4.45 10.27
N SER A 195 12.62 -4.68 9.00
CA SER A 195 12.88 -3.62 8.04
C SER A 195 11.55 -2.95 7.64
N VAL A 196 11.51 -1.62 7.60
CA VAL A 196 10.28 -0.86 7.38
C VAL A 196 10.28 -0.24 5.98
N HIS A 197 9.20 -0.48 5.23
CA HIS A 197 8.92 0.27 4.01
C HIS A 197 8.25 1.61 4.37
N THR A 198 8.84 2.71 3.91
CA THR A 198 8.34 4.08 4.12
C THR A 198 7.87 4.69 2.79
N PRO A 199 6.61 4.43 2.37
CA PRO A 199 6.07 5.06 1.18
C PRO A 199 5.92 6.58 1.37
N ALA A 200 5.67 7.30 0.28
CA ALA A 200 5.21 8.69 0.35
C ALA A 200 3.85 8.76 1.08
N ASP A 201 3.48 9.96 1.51
CA ASP A 201 2.20 10.21 2.18
C ASP A 201 1.03 9.62 1.40
N ILE A 202 0.13 8.95 2.12
CA ILE A 202 -0.99 8.23 1.51
C ILE A 202 -2.17 9.18 1.45
N ALA A 203 -2.38 9.70 0.25
CA ALA A 203 -3.46 10.61 -0.10
C ALA A 203 -4.01 10.26 -1.48
N THR A 204 -5.24 10.68 -1.74
CA THR A 204 -5.75 10.67 -3.12
C THR A 204 -5.00 11.70 -3.95
N SER A 205 -4.75 11.36 -5.21
CA SER A 205 -4.10 12.27 -6.15
C SER A 205 -4.61 12.05 -7.56
N TRP A 206 -4.25 12.94 -8.47
CA TRP A 206 -4.55 12.82 -9.88
C TRP A 206 -3.29 13.07 -10.71
N GLU A 207 -3.28 12.54 -11.92
CA GLU A 207 -2.18 12.67 -12.86
C GLU A 207 -2.69 12.61 -14.30
N ALA A 208 -1.78 12.73 -15.27
CA ALA A 208 -2.06 12.57 -16.69
C ALA A 208 -3.26 13.41 -17.17
N TRP A 209 -3.36 14.65 -16.68
CA TRP A 209 -4.33 15.61 -17.17
C TRP A 209 -4.06 15.95 -18.63
N GLY A 210 -5.12 15.99 -19.43
CA GLY A 210 -5.05 16.29 -20.84
C GLY A 210 -6.43 16.49 -21.43
N GLY A 211 -6.48 16.73 -22.73
CA GLY A 211 -7.72 16.91 -23.45
C GLY A 211 -7.47 17.41 -24.87
N SER A 212 -8.54 17.50 -25.65
CA SER A 212 -8.52 18.07 -26.99
C SER A 212 -9.68 19.03 -27.12
N THR A 213 -9.39 20.25 -27.53
CA THR A 213 -10.38 21.30 -27.75
C THR A 213 -9.84 22.37 -28.69
N VAL A 214 -10.74 23.11 -29.32
CA VAL A 214 -10.44 24.31 -30.09
C VAL A 214 -10.41 25.55 -29.20
N ALA A 215 -11.41 25.71 -28.31
CA ALA A 215 -11.61 26.92 -27.53
C ALA A 215 -12.18 26.69 -26.12
N GLY A 216 -12.43 25.45 -25.74
CA GLY A 216 -12.84 25.04 -24.39
C GLY A 216 -11.68 25.26 -23.42
N THR A 217 -12.01 25.63 -22.18
CA THR A 217 -11.00 25.78 -21.15
C THR A 217 -11.38 25.07 -19.87
N TRP A 218 -10.36 24.60 -19.17
CA TRP A 218 -10.43 24.23 -17.77
C TRP A 218 -9.43 25.08 -16.99
N ASN A 219 -9.86 25.63 -15.85
CA ASN A 219 -9.04 26.52 -15.04
C ASN A 219 -8.46 27.72 -15.86
N GLY A 220 -9.28 28.27 -16.77
CA GLY A 220 -8.92 29.40 -17.62
C GLY A 220 -7.89 29.09 -18.72
N THR A 221 -7.46 27.83 -18.89
CA THR A 221 -6.46 27.42 -19.89
C THR A 221 -6.95 26.23 -20.70
N SER A 222 -6.25 25.93 -21.81
CA SER A 222 -6.54 24.71 -22.57
C SER A 222 -6.46 23.46 -21.66
N PRO A 223 -7.36 22.47 -21.80
CA PRO A 223 -7.31 21.21 -21.06
C PRO A 223 -6.07 20.36 -21.37
N ALA A 224 -5.26 20.72 -22.37
CA ALA A 224 -3.93 20.14 -22.56
C ALA A 224 -2.93 20.56 -21.47
N THR A 225 -3.25 21.61 -20.70
CA THR A 225 -2.45 22.09 -19.57
C THR A 225 -3.05 21.61 -18.26
N PRO A 226 -2.26 20.97 -17.37
CA PRO A 226 -2.73 20.57 -16.05
C PRO A 226 -3.21 21.76 -15.19
N PRO A 227 -4.34 21.63 -14.45
CA PRO A 227 -4.82 22.68 -13.57
C PRO A 227 -3.93 22.85 -12.34
N THR A 228 -3.89 24.07 -11.82
CA THR A 228 -3.10 24.43 -10.63
C THR A 228 -3.94 24.92 -9.46
N THR A 229 -5.11 25.51 -9.73
CA THR A 229 -5.98 26.13 -8.71
C THR A 229 -7.34 25.46 -8.62
N ILE A 230 -7.98 25.21 -9.77
CA ILE A 230 -9.25 24.47 -9.83
C ILE A 230 -8.96 23.04 -10.28
N VAL A 231 -8.66 22.19 -9.31
CA VAL A 231 -8.28 20.79 -9.53
C VAL A 231 -9.46 19.85 -9.24
N PRO A 232 -9.44 18.60 -9.75
CA PRO A 232 -10.39 17.58 -9.32
C PRO A 232 -10.35 17.42 -7.81
N VAL A 233 -11.52 17.48 -7.17
CA VAL A 233 -11.67 17.15 -5.76
C VAL A 233 -11.86 15.65 -5.64
N LEU A 234 -11.03 15.01 -4.83
CA LEU A 234 -11.00 13.56 -4.67
C LEU A 234 -11.50 13.16 -3.28
N ASP A 235 -11.85 11.90 -3.15
CA ASP A 235 -12.42 11.32 -1.95
C ASP A 235 -11.64 10.05 -1.56
N ASN A 236 -11.12 10.00 -0.33
CA ASN A 236 -10.29 8.89 0.14
C ASN A 236 -11.01 7.54 0.06
N ILE A 237 -12.34 7.53 0.16
CA ILE A 237 -13.15 6.31 0.10
C ILE A 237 -13.55 6.01 -1.35
N GLY A 238 -14.14 6.98 -2.05
CA GLY A 238 -14.76 6.81 -3.36
C GLY A 238 -13.80 6.78 -4.56
N THR A 239 -12.63 7.38 -4.45
CA THR A 239 -11.63 7.46 -5.53
C THR A 239 -11.02 6.09 -5.82
N ILE A 240 -10.88 5.75 -7.09
CA ILE A 240 -10.24 4.52 -7.57
C ILE A 240 -9.12 4.84 -8.56
N TYR A 241 -8.25 3.87 -8.83
CA TYR A 241 -7.25 4.01 -9.88
C TYR A 241 -7.93 3.86 -11.24
N GLN A 242 -8.11 4.98 -11.95
CA GLN A 242 -8.91 5.02 -13.18
C GLN A 242 -8.49 6.16 -14.08
N THR A 243 -8.43 5.90 -15.38
CA THR A 243 -8.35 6.96 -16.40
C THR A 243 -9.77 7.35 -16.80
N TRP A 244 -10.13 8.61 -16.59
CA TRP A 244 -11.42 9.18 -16.93
C TRP A 244 -11.31 9.93 -18.25
N THR A 245 -12.31 9.75 -19.10
CA THR A 245 -12.49 10.49 -20.36
C THR A 245 -13.87 11.09 -20.36
N LEU A 246 -13.94 12.42 -20.34
CA LEU A 246 -15.16 13.17 -20.58
C LEU A 246 -15.20 13.52 -22.06
N THR A 247 -16.23 13.08 -22.77
CA THR A 247 -16.44 13.39 -24.19
C THR A 247 -17.65 14.28 -24.35
N PHE A 248 -17.44 15.47 -24.88
CA PHE A 248 -18.51 16.43 -25.13
C PHE A 248 -19.44 15.93 -26.23
N THR A 249 -20.74 16.00 -25.97
CA THR A 249 -21.80 15.64 -26.93
C THR A 249 -22.32 16.85 -27.68
N ASP A 250 -22.17 18.03 -27.09
CA ASP A 250 -22.46 19.35 -27.66
C ASP A 250 -21.61 20.41 -26.93
N ALA A 251 -21.96 21.70 -27.04
CA ALA A 251 -21.21 22.78 -26.43
C ALA A 251 -21.30 22.86 -24.90
N THR A 252 -22.26 22.16 -24.26
CA THR A 252 -22.51 22.26 -22.82
C THR A 252 -22.56 20.91 -22.11
N ASN A 253 -22.83 19.82 -22.81
CA ASN A 253 -23.04 18.48 -22.24
C ASN A 253 -21.90 17.53 -22.63
N PHE A 254 -21.60 16.59 -21.73
CA PHE A 254 -20.61 15.54 -21.95
C PHE A 254 -21.04 14.22 -21.30
N THR A 255 -20.42 13.14 -21.75
CA THR A 255 -20.47 11.81 -21.11
C THR A 255 -19.13 11.52 -20.45
N CYS A 256 -19.14 10.78 -19.34
CA CYS A 256 -17.93 10.36 -18.63
C CYS A 256 -17.77 8.84 -18.70
N THR A 257 -16.59 8.39 -19.13
CA THR A 257 -16.21 6.99 -19.22
C THR A 257 -14.91 6.75 -18.45
N GLY A 258 -14.85 5.70 -17.66
CA GLY A 258 -13.61 5.20 -17.05
C GLY A 258 -13.06 4.00 -17.82
N ASP A 259 -11.73 3.88 -17.90
CA ASP A 259 -11.04 2.82 -18.66
C ASP A 259 -11.39 1.37 -18.26
N THR A 260 -11.79 1.13 -17.00
CA THR A 260 -12.24 -0.19 -16.53
C THR A 260 -13.71 -0.28 -16.12
N VAL A 261 -14.35 0.85 -15.79
CA VAL A 261 -15.74 0.87 -15.29
C VAL A 261 -16.75 1.27 -16.37
N GLY A 262 -16.29 1.62 -17.57
CA GLY A 262 -17.14 2.06 -18.67
C GLY A 262 -17.81 3.40 -18.39
N GLY A 263 -18.95 3.65 -19.05
CA GLY A 263 -19.72 4.87 -18.88
C GLY A 263 -20.35 4.97 -17.49
N VAL A 264 -20.11 6.06 -16.78
CA VAL A 264 -20.57 6.23 -15.38
C VAL A 264 -21.67 7.26 -15.20
N ALA A 265 -21.68 8.32 -16.01
CA ALA A 265 -22.72 9.36 -16.00
C ALA A 265 -22.55 10.34 -17.18
N GLY A 266 -23.60 11.13 -17.44
CA GLY A 266 -23.49 12.39 -18.20
C GLY A 266 -23.41 13.59 -17.27
N GLY A 267 -22.85 14.69 -17.75
CA GLY A 267 -22.74 15.95 -17.03
C GLY A 267 -22.83 17.15 -17.94
N THR A 268 -22.81 18.34 -17.34
CA THR A 268 -22.82 19.61 -18.07
C THR A 268 -21.83 20.59 -17.44
N ILE A 269 -21.27 21.49 -18.25
CA ILE A 269 -20.41 22.57 -17.79
C ILE A 269 -21.13 23.57 -16.86
N GLY A 270 -22.47 23.58 -16.90
CA GLY A 270 -23.31 24.45 -16.06
C GLY A 270 -23.55 23.94 -14.64
N SER A 271 -22.89 22.85 -14.21
CA SER A 271 -23.05 22.28 -12.87
C SER A 271 -21.79 21.56 -12.40
N THR A 272 -21.65 21.37 -11.08
CA THR A 272 -20.62 20.50 -10.52
C THR A 272 -20.90 19.06 -10.92
N PHE A 273 -19.90 18.38 -11.49
CA PHE A 273 -20.02 17.00 -11.93
C PHE A 273 -19.33 16.06 -10.93
N ALA A 274 -20.11 15.18 -10.30
CA ALA A 274 -19.64 14.25 -9.27
C ALA A 274 -20.25 12.85 -9.49
N PRO A 275 -19.73 12.04 -10.43
CA PRO A 275 -20.30 10.73 -10.74
C PRO A 275 -20.16 9.78 -9.54
N ASN A 276 -21.28 9.17 -9.13
CA ASN A 276 -21.34 8.29 -7.97
C ASN A 276 -20.57 6.98 -8.19
N ASN A 277 -19.74 6.59 -7.22
CA ASN A 277 -19.20 5.25 -7.10
C ASN A 277 -20.20 4.37 -6.34
N PRO A 278 -20.90 3.43 -7.00
CA PRO A 278 -21.94 2.63 -6.37
C PRO A 278 -21.42 1.69 -5.26
N ALA A 279 -20.12 1.35 -5.27
CA ALA A 279 -19.53 0.49 -4.25
C ALA A 279 -19.44 1.17 -2.88
N PHE A 280 -19.33 2.51 -2.85
CA PHE A 280 -19.09 3.27 -1.63
C PHE A 280 -20.12 4.36 -1.37
N SER A 281 -21.05 4.60 -2.31
CA SER A 281 -22.03 5.70 -2.24
C SER A 281 -21.38 7.07 -2.05
N ARG A 282 -20.20 7.25 -2.67
CA ARG A 282 -19.39 8.49 -2.68
C ARG A 282 -18.92 8.74 -4.10
N PRO A 283 -18.61 9.98 -4.51
CA PRO A 283 -18.19 10.24 -5.88
C PRO A 283 -16.83 9.60 -6.20
N TYR A 284 -16.63 9.22 -7.46
CA TYR A 284 -15.31 8.81 -7.95
C TYR A 284 -14.31 9.96 -7.92
N PHE A 285 -14.80 11.16 -8.22
CA PHE A 285 -14.13 12.46 -8.19
C PHE A 285 -15.22 13.54 -8.30
N THR A 286 -14.87 14.78 -8.03
CA THR A 286 -15.75 15.93 -8.24
C THR A 286 -15.04 17.00 -9.07
N LEU A 287 -15.66 17.41 -10.18
CA LEU A 287 -15.23 18.53 -11.01
C LEU A 287 -16.10 19.75 -10.67
N PRO A 288 -15.55 20.79 -10.01
CA PRO A 288 -16.30 21.99 -9.68
C PRO A 288 -16.79 22.73 -10.93
N ILE A 289 -18.00 23.28 -10.89
CA ILE A 289 -18.56 24.11 -11.97
C ILE A 289 -17.62 25.25 -12.39
N THR A 290 -16.91 25.83 -11.43
CA THR A 290 -16.01 26.97 -11.65
C THR A 290 -14.79 26.64 -12.49
N GLY A 291 -14.49 25.34 -12.70
CA GLY A 291 -13.40 24.90 -13.55
C GLY A 291 -13.66 25.14 -15.03
N TRP A 292 -14.93 25.12 -15.45
CA TRP A 292 -15.31 25.21 -16.85
C TRP A 292 -15.24 26.64 -17.38
N GLY A 293 -14.75 26.78 -18.61
CA GLY A 293 -14.81 28.03 -19.36
C GLY A 293 -14.67 27.81 -20.86
N GLY A 294 -14.55 28.92 -21.59
CA GLY A 294 -14.38 28.90 -23.04
C GLY A 294 -15.61 28.39 -23.78
N THR A 295 -15.41 27.86 -24.99
CA THR A 295 -16.48 27.30 -25.82
C THR A 295 -16.10 25.90 -26.26
N TRP A 296 -16.89 24.93 -25.83
CA TRP A 296 -16.68 23.53 -26.17
C TRP A 296 -17.49 23.13 -27.40
N ALA A 297 -17.14 21.99 -28.00
CA ALA A 297 -17.88 21.40 -29.10
C ALA A 297 -18.01 19.88 -28.93
N ALA A 298 -18.97 19.29 -29.64
CA ALA A 298 -19.11 17.84 -29.69
C ALA A 298 -17.77 17.19 -30.11
N THR A 299 -17.49 16.00 -29.57
CA THR A 299 -16.26 15.20 -29.76
C THR A 299 -15.00 15.72 -29.08
N GLU A 300 -15.01 16.93 -28.51
CA GLU A 300 -13.91 17.41 -27.66
C GLU A 300 -13.83 16.61 -26.36
N VAL A 301 -12.63 16.53 -25.79
CA VAL A 301 -12.37 15.65 -24.64
C VAL A 301 -11.60 16.33 -23.52
N LEU A 302 -11.90 15.91 -22.30
CA LEU A 302 -11.10 16.14 -21.11
C LEU A 302 -10.74 14.79 -20.49
N THR A 303 -9.46 14.58 -20.19
CA THR A 303 -8.94 13.31 -19.66
C THR A 303 -8.06 13.55 -18.44
N PHE A 304 -8.15 12.67 -17.45
CA PHE A 304 -7.23 12.64 -16.31
C PHE A 304 -7.29 11.28 -15.63
N ARG A 305 -6.27 10.95 -14.84
CA ARG A 305 -6.23 9.72 -14.05
C ARG A 305 -6.33 10.03 -12.57
N THR A 306 -7.20 9.33 -11.86
CA THR A 306 -7.25 9.37 -10.40
C THR A 306 -6.43 8.25 -9.80
N ILE A 307 -5.84 8.50 -8.63
CA ILE A 307 -5.08 7.56 -7.81
C ILE A 307 -5.73 7.52 -6.42
N PRO A 308 -6.08 6.33 -5.89
CA PRO A 308 -6.69 6.21 -4.58
C PRO A 308 -5.66 6.50 -3.47
N ALA A 309 -6.14 6.81 -2.26
CA ALA A 309 -5.32 6.86 -1.04
C ALA A 309 -4.91 5.45 -0.58
N ALA A 310 -4.20 4.71 -1.44
CA ALA A 310 -3.81 3.32 -1.19
C ALA A 310 -2.41 3.00 -1.72
N VAL A 311 -1.64 2.24 -0.93
CA VAL A 311 -0.32 1.73 -1.30
C VAL A 311 -0.41 0.25 -1.69
N PRO A 312 -0.07 -0.12 -2.93
CA PRO A 312 0.02 -1.52 -3.34
C PRO A 312 1.30 -2.17 -2.83
N MET A 313 1.17 -3.30 -2.15
CA MET A 313 2.29 -4.13 -1.71
C MET A 313 2.13 -5.55 -2.24
N TRP A 314 3.23 -6.15 -2.63
CA TRP A 314 3.33 -7.58 -2.89
C TRP A 314 3.89 -8.29 -1.68
N TRP A 315 3.29 -9.41 -1.34
CA TRP A 315 3.73 -10.33 -0.31
C TRP A 315 4.21 -11.61 -0.99
N LYS A 316 5.41 -12.06 -0.63
CA LYS A 316 6.02 -13.31 -1.08
C LYS A 316 6.04 -14.26 0.10
N ARG A 317 5.31 -15.37 0.01
CA ARG A 317 5.38 -16.46 0.98
C ARG A 317 6.25 -17.57 0.43
N ILE A 318 7.22 -18.00 1.23
CA ILE A 318 8.17 -19.06 0.89
C ILE A 318 7.99 -20.16 1.92
N VAL A 319 7.48 -21.30 1.48
CA VAL A 319 7.40 -22.54 2.26
C VAL A 319 8.57 -23.42 1.82
N PRO A 320 9.58 -23.67 2.66
CA PRO A 320 10.70 -24.52 2.29
C PRO A 320 10.25 -25.98 2.11
N ALA A 321 11.01 -26.75 1.34
CA ALA A 321 10.77 -28.17 1.17
C ALA A 321 10.96 -28.91 2.51
N GLY A 322 9.99 -29.75 2.86
CA GLY A 322 9.96 -30.45 4.14
C GLY A 322 9.41 -29.63 5.31
N ALA A 323 8.85 -28.44 5.06
CA ALA A 323 8.22 -27.62 6.09
C ALA A 323 7.17 -28.41 6.88
N ALA A 324 7.15 -28.21 8.20
CA ALA A 324 6.18 -28.81 9.09
C ALA A 324 4.75 -28.29 8.80
N SER A 325 3.76 -29.11 9.16
CA SER A 325 2.37 -28.66 9.16
C SER A 325 2.06 -27.97 10.48
N THR A 326 1.99 -26.64 10.45
CA THR A 326 1.62 -25.83 11.62
C THR A 326 0.14 -25.50 11.61
N ALA A 327 -0.53 -25.72 12.74
CA ALA A 327 -1.88 -25.22 12.97
C ALA A 327 -1.82 -23.75 13.42
N ALA A 328 -2.79 -22.94 13.00
CA ALA A 328 -2.85 -21.50 13.31
C ALA A 328 -1.60 -20.71 12.87
N ASP A 329 -1.04 -21.11 11.72
CA ASP A 329 -0.03 -20.32 11.05
C ASP A 329 -0.61 -18.98 10.55
N GLU A 330 0.13 -17.89 10.75
CA GLU A 330 -0.33 -16.54 10.49
C GLU A 330 0.77 -15.61 10.03
N VAL A 331 0.36 -14.58 9.29
CA VAL A 331 1.22 -13.50 8.82
C VAL A 331 0.68 -12.21 9.41
N VAL A 332 1.53 -11.46 10.10
CA VAL A 332 1.17 -10.16 10.67
C VAL A 332 1.98 -9.08 10.00
N VAL A 333 1.28 -8.17 9.32
CA VAL A 333 1.86 -6.99 8.69
C VAL A 333 1.25 -5.76 9.35
N SER A 334 2.10 -4.87 9.84
CA SER A 334 1.70 -3.62 10.48
C SER A 334 1.71 -2.47 9.49
N PHE A 335 0.84 -1.49 9.77
CA PHE A 335 0.70 -0.25 9.02
C PHE A 335 0.43 0.89 10.00
N SER A 336 1.23 1.95 9.95
CA SER A 336 1.07 3.12 10.83
C SER A 336 1.46 4.42 10.13
N GLY A 337 1.08 5.56 10.71
CA GLY A 337 1.40 6.90 10.24
C GLY A 337 0.72 7.95 11.11
N ALA A 338 0.90 9.23 10.77
CA ALA A 338 0.24 10.34 11.45
C ALA A 338 -0.89 10.92 10.58
N SER A 339 -1.93 11.48 11.20
CA SER A 339 -2.99 12.19 10.46
C SER A 339 -2.57 13.62 10.16
N ALA A 340 -2.84 14.10 8.94
CA ALA A 340 -2.84 15.51 8.58
C ALA A 340 -4.22 15.95 8.07
#